data_AF-A0A7I7Q854-F1
#
_entry.id   AF-A0A7I7Q854-F1
#
_cell.length_a   1.000
_cell.length_b   1.000
_cell.length_c   1.000
_cell.angle_alpha   90.00
_cell.angle_beta   90.00
_cell.angle_gamma   90.00
#
_symmetry.space_group_name_H-M   'P 1'
#
loop_
_entity.id
_entity.type
_entity.pdbx_description
1 polymer ?
#
loop_
_entity_poly.entity_id
_entity_poly.type
_entity_poly.pdbx_seq_one_letter_code
_entity_poly.pdbx_strand_id
1 'polypeptide(L)'
;MIVDGEAMVAAFDVLTAAIETINGFDKQMLRTPERLAMLRRYEQAQRQLSAGQHPLINGLAQDATPAELGGTLSHAIADATLISRADAGRRVREAADLGERRALTGEPLPPVLAATATAQRAGKLGREHVAVIRRFYHQLPGWIDIETRTAAEADLARLATQYRPDQLIGFAEHVMNCLNPDGNFTDDDRAHRRGVTLGNQQADGMSALSGWLTPPSPRLAGGRAGQIRRPRHMQPRRPHPLRRRRTVPGRDRSRPPLGGAAPSRRPQRRPPCRAR
;
A
#
# COMPACT_ATOMS: atom_id res chain seq x y z
N MET A 1 8.18 17.05 25.90
CA MET A 1 8.96 15.94 26.50
C MET A 1 10.09 15.66 25.53
N ILE A 2 11.34 16.02 25.88
CA ILE A 2 12.50 15.65 25.07
C ILE A 2 12.60 14.14 25.17
N VAL A 3 12.60 13.44 24.04
CA VAL A 3 12.63 11.98 24.02
C VAL A 3 14.06 11.56 24.35
N ASP A 4 14.26 11.04 25.55
CA ASP A 4 15.42 10.20 25.85
C ASP A 4 15.24 8.89 25.06
N GLY A 5 16.20 8.56 24.21
CA GLY A 5 16.15 7.35 23.37
C GLY A 5 16.00 6.09 24.22
N GLU A 6 16.62 6.06 25.40
CA GLU A 6 16.52 4.96 26.36
C GLU A 6 15.08 4.80 26.89
N ALA A 7 14.41 5.90 27.22
CA ALA A 7 13.02 5.87 27.66
C ALA A 7 12.06 5.37 26.57
N MET A 8 12.32 5.71 25.30
CA MET A 8 11.52 5.21 24.18
C MET A 8 11.72 3.71 23.95
N VAL A 9 12.95 3.21 24.06
CA VAL A 9 13.26 1.77 24.00
C VAL A 9 12.55 1.02 25.12
N ALA A 10 12.68 1.48 26.36
CA ALA A 10 12.00 0.86 27.51
C ALA A 10 10.47 0.80 27.33
N ALA A 11 9.86 1.83 26.73
CA ALA A 11 8.43 1.82 26.42
C ALA A 11 8.05 0.75 25.36
N PHE A 12 8.90 0.53 24.35
CA PHE A 12 8.71 -0.56 23.37
C PHE A 12 8.90 -1.95 23.99
N ASP A 13 9.81 -2.10 24.95
CA ASP A 13 9.98 -3.36 25.68
C ASP A 13 8.73 -3.70 26.49
N VAL A 14 8.15 -2.71 27.19
CA VAL A 14 6.88 -2.87 27.91
C VAL A 14 5.74 -3.25 26.95
N LEU A 15 5.66 -2.59 25.78
CA LEU A 15 4.67 -2.94 24.76
C LEU A 15 4.85 -4.38 24.26
N THR A 16 6.09 -4.80 24.03
CA THR A 16 6.42 -6.16 23.57
C THR A 16 6.00 -7.21 24.59
N ALA A 17 6.35 -7.02 25.86
CA ALA A 17 5.92 -7.90 26.95
C ALA A 17 4.38 -7.95 27.11
N ALA A 18 3.70 -6.82 26.92
CA ALA A 18 2.24 -6.78 26.93
C ALA A 18 1.63 -7.57 25.76
N ILE A 19 2.20 -7.47 24.56
CA ILE A 19 1.77 -8.25 23.39
C ILE A 19 1.98 -9.76 23.63
N GLU A 20 3.12 -10.15 24.18
CA GLU A 20 3.40 -11.55 24.53
C GLU A 20 2.37 -12.09 25.54
N THR A 21 2.07 -11.31 26.58
CA THR A 21 1.04 -11.63 27.57
C THR A 21 -0.33 -11.82 26.91
N ILE A 22 -0.74 -10.88 26.05
CA ILE A 22 -2.02 -10.97 25.33
C ILE A 22 -2.07 -12.22 24.44
N ASN A 23 -0.95 -12.56 23.79
CA ASN A 23 -0.86 -13.72 22.91
C ASN A 23 -0.86 -15.04 23.68
N GLY A 24 -0.38 -15.04 24.93
CA GLY A 24 -0.34 -16.21 25.82
C GLY A 24 -1.69 -16.63 26.43
N PHE A 25 -2.71 -15.77 26.41
CA PHE A 25 -4.04 -16.15 26.91
C PHE A 25 -4.74 -17.18 26.01
N ASP A 26 -5.36 -18.19 26.64
CA ASP A 26 -6.27 -19.09 25.94
C ASP A 26 -7.57 -18.37 25.56
N LYS A 27 -7.86 -18.34 24.26
CA LYS A 27 -9.00 -17.64 23.65
C LYS A 27 -10.21 -18.58 23.44
N GLN A 28 -10.09 -19.86 23.79
CA GLN A 28 -11.15 -20.86 23.58
C GLN A 28 -12.39 -20.59 24.46
N MET A 29 -12.19 -20.13 25.68
CA MET A 29 -13.26 -19.84 26.64
C MET A 29 -13.98 -18.50 26.37
N LEU A 30 -13.44 -17.63 25.52
CA LEU A 30 -14.07 -16.33 25.23
C LEU A 30 -15.41 -16.52 24.52
N ARG A 31 -16.43 -15.79 24.95
CA ARG A 31 -17.71 -15.72 24.24
C ARG A 31 -17.58 -14.86 23.00
N THR A 32 -18.47 -15.03 22.02
CA THR A 32 -18.49 -14.23 20.78
C THR A 32 -18.42 -12.71 21.01
N PRO A 33 -19.20 -12.08 21.91
CA PRO A 33 -19.08 -10.64 22.17
C PRO A 33 -17.72 -10.24 22.76
N GLU A 34 -17.11 -11.09 23.58
CA GLU A 34 -15.78 -10.85 24.15
C GLU A 34 -14.71 -10.91 23.06
N ARG A 35 -14.81 -11.87 22.13
CA ARG A 35 -13.93 -11.96 20.96
C ARG A 35 -14.00 -10.69 20.10
N LEU A 36 -15.21 -10.20 19.83
CA LEU A 36 -15.40 -8.94 19.08
C LEU A 36 -14.83 -7.74 19.83
N ALA A 37 -15.01 -7.67 21.15
CA ALA A 37 -14.42 -6.61 21.98
C ALA A 37 -12.88 -6.64 21.93
N MET A 38 -12.26 -7.83 21.95
CA MET A 38 -10.81 -7.97 21.82
C MET A 38 -10.32 -7.56 20.43
N LEU A 39 -11.00 -7.96 19.35
CA LEU A 39 -10.66 -7.53 17.99
C LEU A 39 -10.69 -6.00 17.86
N ARG A 40 -11.66 -5.32 18.49
CA ARG A 40 -11.70 -3.85 18.53
C ARG A 40 -10.49 -3.24 19.23
N ARG A 41 -9.98 -3.86 20.31
CA ARG A 41 -8.79 -3.40 21.02
C ARG A 41 -7.51 -3.57 20.19
N TYR A 42 -7.36 -4.71 19.50
CA TYR A 42 -6.25 -4.92 18.56
C TYR A 42 -6.23 -3.85 17.47
N GLU A 43 -7.39 -3.61 16.85
CA GLU A 43 -7.53 -2.61 15.81
C GLU A 43 -7.23 -1.19 16.34
N GLN A 44 -7.71 -0.84 17.54
CA GLN A 44 -7.40 0.45 18.16
C GLN A 44 -5.89 0.63 18.39
N ALA A 45 -5.21 -0.40 18.91
CA ALA A 45 -3.77 -0.36 19.14
C ALA A 45 -2.98 -0.20 17.82
N GLN A 46 -3.36 -0.93 16.77
CA GLN A 46 -2.73 -0.82 15.45
C GLN A 46 -2.85 0.59 14.86
N ARG A 47 -4.00 1.25 15.06
CA ARG A 47 -4.24 2.63 14.60
C ARG A 47 -3.36 3.64 15.33
N GLN A 48 -3.24 3.49 16.66
CA GLN A 48 -2.41 4.35 17.48
C GLN A 48 -0.92 4.17 17.15
N LEU A 49 -0.46 2.93 16.98
CA LEU A 49 0.91 2.63 16.53
C LEU A 49 1.20 3.23 15.15
N SER A 50 0.22 3.19 14.24
CA SER A 50 0.38 3.81 12.91
C SER A 50 0.56 5.33 13.03
N ALA A 51 -0.25 6.00 13.86
CA ALA A 51 -0.12 7.44 14.09
C ALA A 51 1.20 7.82 14.77
N GLY A 52 1.70 6.97 15.67
CA GLY A 52 2.97 7.18 16.38
C GLY A 52 4.21 7.16 15.49
N GLN A 53 4.11 6.62 14.26
CA GLN A 53 5.22 6.60 13.30
C GLN A 53 5.42 7.94 12.60
N HIS A 54 4.39 8.78 12.51
CA HIS A 54 4.45 10.01 11.71
C HIS A 54 5.55 10.98 12.14
N PRO A 55 5.78 11.26 13.44
CA PRO A 55 6.85 12.15 13.86
C PRO A 55 8.25 11.62 13.51
N LEU A 56 8.47 10.31 13.62
CA LEU A 56 9.75 9.68 13.26
C LEU A 56 10.01 9.79 11.75
N ILE A 57 8.99 9.52 10.94
CA ILE A 57 9.09 9.62 9.48
C ILE A 57 9.32 11.07 9.05
N ASN A 58 8.60 12.03 9.65
CA ASN A 58 8.79 13.46 9.34
C ASN A 58 10.15 13.98 9.83
N GLY A 59 10.64 13.49 10.97
CA GLY A 59 11.99 13.79 11.44
C GLY A 59 13.05 13.30 10.46
N LEU A 60 12.95 12.05 10.00
CA LEU A 60 13.85 11.51 8.96
C LEU A 60 13.75 12.31 7.64
N ALA A 61 12.55 12.74 7.24
CA ALA A 61 12.37 13.55 6.04
C ALA A 61 13.04 14.94 6.15
N GLN A 62 13.15 15.47 7.36
CA GLN A 62 13.68 16.80 7.64
C GLN A 62 15.20 16.77 7.86
N ASP A 63 15.68 15.81 8.64
CA ASP A 63 17.03 15.83 9.21
C ASP A 63 18.00 14.94 8.42
N ALA A 64 17.52 13.85 7.82
CA ALA A 64 18.39 12.86 7.18
C ALA A 64 18.65 13.19 5.71
N THR A 65 19.91 13.10 5.32
CA THR A 65 20.33 13.24 3.92
C THR A 65 20.15 11.94 3.14
N PRO A 66 19.98 11.99 1.80
CA PRO A 66 19.91 10.78 0.98
C PRO A 66 21.15 9.87 1.11
N ALA A 67 22.31 10.45 1.44
CA ALA A 67 23.54 9.71 1.67
C ALA A 67 23.51 8.89 2.97
N GLU A 68 22.99 9.46 4.06
CA GLU A 68 22.80 8.76 5.34
C GLU A 68 21.74 7.67 5.23
N LEU A 69 20.69 7.90 4.43
CA LEU A 69 19.60 6.95 4.20
C LEU A 69 19.95 5.85 3.20
N GLY A 70 21.02 6.02 2.41
CA GLY A 70 21.37 5.09 1.34
C GLY A 70 20.39 5.06 0.15
N GLY A 71 19.57 6.11 -0.02
CA GLY A 71 18.55 6.19 -1.06
C GLY A 71 17.42 7.15 -0.74
N THR A 72 16.25 6.95 -1.38
CA THR A 72 15.04 7.72 -1.04
C THR A 72 14.52 7.31 0.35
N LEU A 73 13.86 8.23 1.06
CA LEU A 73 13.27 7.95 2.38
C LEU A 73 12.38 6.70 2.40
N SER A 74 11.54 6.52 1.38
CA SER A 74 10.67 5.35 1.28
C SER A 74 11.45 4.05 1.07
N HIS A 75 12.61 4.10 0.41
CA HIS A 75 13.49 2.95 0.23
C HIS A 75 14.18 2.58 1.54
N ALA A 76 14.75 3.56 2.24
CA ALA A 76 15.40 3.35 3.54
C ALA A 76 14.43 2.76 4.57
N ILE A 77 13.19 3.29 4.66
CA ILE A 77 12.16 2.73 5.56
C ILE A 77 11.79 1.31 5.14
N ALA A 78 11.62 1.04 3.84
CA ALA A 78 11.27 -0.29 3.35
C ALA A 78 12.32 -1.33 3.73
N ASP A 79 13.60 -1.00 3.55
CA ASP A 79 14.71 -1.91 3.83
C ASP A 79 14.93 -2.07 5.34
N ALA A 80 14.84 -0.99 6.13
CA ALA A 80 14.99 -1.04 7.59
C ALA A 80 13.85 -1.79 8.30
N THR A 81 12.63 -1.76 7.75
CA THR A 81 11.44 -2.38 8.37
C THR A 81 10.92 -3.62 7.66
N LEU A 82 11.59 -4.03 6.58
CA LEU A 82 11.25 -5.20 5.75
C LEU A 82 9.82 -5.17 5.19
N ILE A 83 9.32 -3.98 4.85
CA ILE A 83 8.02 -3.79 4.21
C ILE A 83 8.17 -3.50 2.72
N SER A 84 7.08 -3.65 1.96
CA SER A 84 7.11 -3.25 0.55
C SER A 84 7.36 -1.75 0.38
N ARG A 85 8.02 -1.36 -0.71
CA ARG A 85 8.22 0.07 -1.06
C ARG A 85 6.90 0.84 -1.19
N ALA A 86 5.84 0.17 -1.65
CA ALA A 86 4.52 0.75 -1.75
C ALA A 86 3.92 1.08 -0.36
N ASP A 87 4.15 0.21 0.62
CA ASP A 87 3.74 0.43 2.01
C ASP A 87 4.52 1.59 2.64
N ALA A 88 5.85 1.58 2.51
CA ALA A 88 6.72 2.65 3.00
C ALA A 88 6.37 4.01 2.38
N GLY A 89 6.23 4.06 1.06
CA GLY A 89 5.83 5.30 0.35
C GLY A 89 4.41 5.74 0.67
N ARG A 90 3.50 4.84 1.06
CA ARG A 90 2.20 5.23 1.62
C ARG A 90 2.37 5.89 2.98
N ARG A 91 3.13 5.28 3.90
CA ARG A 91 3.38 5.83 5.25
C ARG A 91 4.06 7.20 5.20
N VAL A 92 5.01 7.40 4.29
CA VAL A 92 5.65 8.72 4.08
C VAL A 92 4.63 9.78 3.68
N ARG A 93 3.73 9.47 2.74
CA ARG A 93 2.69 10.41 2.32
C ARG A 93 1.63 10.64 3.42
N GLU A 94 1.29 9.61 4.20
CA GLU A 94 0.40 9.75 5.36
C GLU A 94 1.03 10.63 6.45
N ALA A 95 2.31 10.42 6.76
CA ALA A 95 3.04 11.22 7.73
C ALA A 95 3.15 12.69 7.32
N ALA A 96 3.31 12.98 6.03
CA ALA A 96 3.31 14.36 5.51
C ALA A 96 1.98 15.09 5.75
N ASP A 97 0.84 14.40 5.64
CA ASP A 97 -0.49 15.00 5.80
C ASP A 97 -0.97 15.04 7.27
N LEU A 98 -0.59 14.04 8.07
CA LEU A 98 -1.14 13.78 9.42
C LEU A 98 -0.13 14.02 10.56
N GLY A 99 1.15 14.06 10.24
CA GLY A 99 2.20 14.43 11.18
C GLY A 99 2.23 15.93 11.43
N GLU A 100 2.83 16.31 12.55
CA GLU A 100 3.10 17.72 12.83
C GLU A 100 4.07 18.27 11.79
N ARG A 101 3.79 19.49 11.33
CA ARG A 101 4.60 20.20 10.34
C ARG A 101 5.46 21.24 11.06
N ARG A 102 6.46 21.76 10.39
CA ARG A 102 7.27 22.88 10.89
C ARG A 102 7.30 24.00 9.84
N ALA A 103 7.16 25.23 10.30
CA ALA A 103 7.42 26.41 9.48
C ALA A 103 8.90 26.48 9.13
N LEU A 104 9.26 27.32 8.14
CA LEU A 104 10.66 27.59 7.79
C LEU A 104 11.47 28.14 8.98
N THR A 105 10.80 28.80 9.93
CA THR A 105 11.35 29.31 11.18
C THR A 105 11.48 28.25 12.28
N GLY A 106 11.03 27.01 12.03
CA GLY A 106 11.07 25.88 12.97
C GLY A 106 9.84 25.77 13.88
N GLU A 107 8.92 26.74 13.83
CA GLU A 107 7.69 26.74 14.63
C GLU A 107 6.77 25.57 14.25
N PRO A 108 6.15 24.89 15.24
CA PRO A 108 5.24 23.80 14.96
C PRO A 108 3.96 24.31 14.28
N LEU A 109 3.63 23.68 13.15
CA LEU A 109 2.40 23.91 12.41
C LEU A 109 1.47 22.70 12.57
N PRO A 110 0.14 22.92 12.62
CA PRO A 110 -0.80 21.82 12.68
C PRO A 110 -0.68 20.94 11.44
N PRO A 111 -1.02 19.64 11.53
CA PRO A 111 -1.12 18.76 10.37
C PRO A 111 -2.03 19.34 9.28
N VAL A 112 -1.85 18.92 8.02
CA VAL A 112 -2.75 19.32 6.92
C VAL A 112 -4.17 18.83 7.22
N LEU A 113 -4.30 17.61 7.72
CA LEU A 113 -5.56 16.97 8.09
C LEU A 113 -5.64 16.84 9.61
N ALA A 114 -5.88 17.96 10.29
CA ALA A 114 -5.77 18.06 11.74
C ALA A 114 -6.82 17.22 12.48
N ALA A 115 -8.07 17.20 12.02
CA ALA A 115 -9.13 16.42 12.66
C ALA A 115 -8.90 14.91 12.46
N THR A 116 -8.46 14.52 11.27
CA THR A 116 -8.13 13.14 10.90
C THR A 116 -6.94 12.64 11.70
N ALA A 117 -5.88 13.46 11.82
CA ALA A 117 -4.71 13.14 12.63
C ALA A 117 -5.08 12.93 14.10
N THR A 118 -5.92 13.81 14.66
CA THR A 118 -6.40 13.71 16.04
C THR A 118 -7.19 12.41 16.26
N ALA A 119 -8.11 12.09 15.34
CA ALA A 119 -8.93 10.90 15.46
C ALA A 119 -8.13 9.60 15.25
N GLN A 120 -7.11 9.61 14.39
CA GLN A 120 -6.19 8.47 14.22
C GLN A 120 -5.31 8.25 15.45
N ARG A 121 -4.75 9.33 16.06
CA ARG A 121 -3.98 9.25 17.32
C ARG A 121 -4.83 8.71 18.48
N ALA A 122 -6.13 9.00 18.48
CA ALA A 122 -7.09 8.41 19.43
C ALA A 122 -7.45 6.94 19.12
N GLY A 123 -6.93 6.36 18.04
CA GLY A 123 -7.22 4.99 17.60
C GLY A 123 -8.61 4.81 16.96
N LYS A 124 -9.29 5.91 16.59
CA LYS A 124 -10.65 5.87 16.04
C LYS A 124 -10.69 5.63 14.53
N LEU A 125 -9.66 6.07 13.80
CA LEU A 125 -9.59 5.95 12.34
C LEU A 125 -8.53 4.92 11.92
N GLY A 126 -8.92 4.04 11.00
CA GLY A 126 -8.04 3.08 10.34
C GLY A 126 -7.37 3.65 9.10
N ARG A 127 -6.43 2.89 8.52
CA ARG A 127 -5.72 3.25 7.28
C ARG A 127 -6.67 3.57 6.12
N GLU A 128 -7.76 2.81 5.99
CA GLU A 128 -8.70 2.95 4.89
C GLU A 128 -9.52 4.24 5.04
N HIS A 129 -9.96 4.57 6.27
CA HIS A 129 -10.63 5.85 6.55
C HIS A 129 -9.72 7.03 6.22
N VAL A 130 -8.46 6.96 6.67
CA VAL A 130 -7.45 7.98 6.36
C VAL A 130 -7.25 8.10 4.85
N ALA A 131 -7.16 6.99 4.12
CA ALA A 131 -7.01 7.01 2.67
C ALA A 131 -8.19 7.68 1.95
N VAL A 132 -9.43 7.43 2.41
CA VAL A 132 -10.64 8.08 1.87
C VAL A 132 -10.59 9.59 2.10
N ILE A 133 -10.33 10.04 3.33
CA ILE A 133 -10.29 11.47 3.66
C ILE A 133 -9.16 12.18 2.92
N ARG A 134 -7.95 11.58 2.89
CA ARG A 134 -6.81 12.11 2.13
C ARG A 134 -7.14 12.23 0.64
N ARG A 135 -7.74 11.19 0.06
CA ARG A 135 -8.15 11.22 -1.35
C ARG A 135 -9.15 12.34 -1.61
N PHE A 136 -10.18 12.47 -0.78
CA PHE A 136 -11.16 13.55 -0.87
C PHE A 136 -10.47 14.93 -0.82
N TYR A 137 -9.62 15.16 0.19
CA TYR A 137 -8.97 16.46 0.41
C TYR A 137 -8.08 16.88 -0.76
N HIS A 138 -7.25 15.96 -1.25
CA HIS A 138 -6.36 16.19 -2.40
C HIS A 138 -7.11 16.28 -3.74
N GLN A 139 -8.39 15.89 -3.77
CA GLN A 139 -9.25 16.02 -4.93
C GLN A 139 -10.00 17.35 -4.99
N LEU A 140 -10.06 18.12 -3.91
CA LEU A 140 -10.80 19.37 -3.89
C LEU A 140 -10.18 20.41 -4.85
N PRO A 141 -10.97 21.05 -5.74
CA PRO A 141 -10.50 22.11 -6.64
C PRO A 141 -9.80 23.26 -5.91
N GLY A 142 -8.76 23.83 -6.53
CA GLY A 142 -7.96 24.91 -5.95
C GLY A 142 -8.73 26.18 -5.57
N TRP A 143 -9.91 26.41 -6.16
CA TRP A 143 -10.76 27.56 -5.85
C TRP A 143 -11.54 27.42 -4.53
N ILE A 144 -11.59 26.21 -3.95
CA ILE A 144 -12.17 26.00 -2.62
C ILE A 144 -11.18 26.50 -1.56
N ASP A 145 -11.63 27.43 -0.73
CA ASP A 145 -10.83 28.05 0.33
C ASP A 145 -10.44 27.05 1.44
N ILE A 146 -9.45 27.44 2.24
CA ILE A 146 -8.90 26.58 3.29
C ILE A 146 -9.88 26.32 4.43
N GLU A 147 -10.74 27.28 4.78
CA GLU A 147 -11.68 27.13 5.90
C GLU A 147 -12.74 26.08 5.55
N THR A 148 -13.28 26.15 4.34
CA THR A 148 -14.21 25.16 3.80
C THR A 148 -13.57 23.77 3.70
N ARG A 149 -12.31 23.68 3.26
CA ARG A 149 -11.55 22.42 3.23
C ARG A 149 -11.39 21.82 4.63
N THR A 150 -11.04 22.63 5.62
CA THR A 150 -10.88 22.20 7.01
C THR A 150 -12.21 21.78 7.63
N ALA A 151 -13.30 22.50 7.36
CA ALA A 151 -14.63 22.11 7.84
C ALA A 151 -15.08 20.76 7.26
N ALA A 152 -14.91 20.57 5.93
CA ALA A 152 -15.22 19.32 5.27
C ALA A 152 -14.37 18.14 5.79
N GLU A 153 -13.08 18.38 6.04
CA GLU A 153 -12.18 17.40 6.66
C GLU A 153 -12.65 16.98 8.05
N ALA A 154 -13.02 17.95 8.90
CA ALA A 154 -13.52 17.70 10.25
C ALA A 154 -14.83 16.89 10.25
N ASP A 155 -15.75 17.19 9.34
CA ASP A 155 -17.00 16.45 9.21
C ASP A 155 -16.79 15.01 8.76
N LEU A 156 -15.93 14.79 7.75
CA LEU A 156 -15.59 13.44 7.31
C LEU A 156 -14.83 12.66 8.39
N ALA A 157 -13.92 13.32 9.13
CA ALA A 157 -13.23 12.70 10.25
C ALA A 157 -14.21 12.28 11.36
N ARG A 158 -15.22 13.11 11.66
CA ARG A 158 -16.30 12.78 12.61
C ARG A 158 -17.12 11.59 12.13
N LEU A 159 -17.57 11.59 10.88
CA LEU A 159 -18.32 10.46 10.29
C LEU A 159 -17.50 9.17 10.26
N ALA A 160 -16.20 9.25 9.98
CA ALA A 160 -15.29 8.11 9.96
C ALA A 160 -15.18 7.38 11.32
N THR A 161 -15.52 8.04 12.43
CA THR A 161 -15.58 7.39 13.75
C THR A 161 -16.81 6.50 13.94
N GLN A 162 -17.84 6.67 13.11
CA GLN A 162 -19.15 6.03 13.25
C GLN A 162 -19.41 5.02 12.14
N TYR A 163 -18.88 5.27 10.94
CA TYR A 163 -19.15 4.48 9.74
C TYR A 163 -17.92 3.72 9.24
N ARG A 164 -18.16 2.66 8.47
CA ARG A 164 -17.09 1.90 7.83
C ARG A 164 -16.47 2.69 6.66
N PRO A 165 -15.23 2.35 6.23
CA PRO A 165 -14.59 3.04 5.11
C PRO A 165 -15.40 2.99 3.82
N ASP A 166 -16.07 1.86 3.53
CA ASP A 166 -16.93 1.70 2.36
C ASP A 166 -18.11 2.68 2.34
N GLN A 167 -18.72 2.94 3.50
CA GLN A 167 -19.79 3.92 3.65
C GLN A 167 -19.26 5.35 3.60
N LEU A 168 -18.06 5.59 4.15
CA LEU A 168 -17.42 6.91 4.14
C LEU A 168 -17.14 7.41 2.72
N ILE A 169 -16.86 6.52 1.77
CA ILE A 169 -16.68 6.89 0.35
C ILE A 169 -17.93 7.62 -0.16
N GLY A 170 -19.13 7.10 0.10
CA GLY A 170 -20.38 7.74 -0.33
C GLY A 170 -20.60 9.11 0.32
N PHE A 171 -20.24 9.27 1.59
CA PHE A 171 -20.29 10.58 2.25
C PHE A 171 -19.29 11.57 1.64
N ALA A 172 -18.06 11.14 1.36
CA ALA A 172 -17.04 11.98 0.73
C ALA A 172 -17.45 12.41 -0.68
N GLU A 173 -18.07 11.51 -1.46
CA GLU A 173 -18.64 11.83 -2.77
C GLU A 173 -19.79 12.83 -2.66
N HIS A 174 -20.69 12.66 -1.68
CA HIS A 174 -21.77 13.61 -1.44
C HIS A 174 -21.24 15.00 -1.10
N VAL A 175 -20.28 15.11 -0.17
CA VAL A 175 -19.65 16.38 0.19
C VAL A 175 -18.95 17.00 -1.03
N MET A 176 -18.24 16.20 -1.84
CA MET A 176 -17.59 16.68 -3.07
C MET A 176 -18.63 17.27 -4.04
N ASN A 177 -19.77 16.62 -4.22
CA ASN A 177 -20.84 17.12 -5.09
C ASN A 177 -21.52 18.38 -4.54
N CYS A 178 -21.62 18.52 -3.22
CA CYS A 178 -22.12 19.76 -2.60
C CYS A 178 -21.13 20.92 -2.79
N LEU A 179 -19.83 20.63 -2.68
CA LEU A 179 -18.78 21.63 -2.85
C LEU A 179 -18.52 22.00 -4.31
N ASN A 180 -18.68 21.05 -5.24
CA ASN A 180 -18.46 21.26 -6.67
C ASN A 180 -19.58 20.62 -7.50
N PRO A 181 -20.81 21.17 -7.46
CA PRO A 181 -21.97 20.60 -8.13
C PRO A 181 -21.83 20.57 -9.65
N ASP A 182 -21.11 21.56 -10.20
CA ASP A 182 -20.88 21.69 -11.64
C ASP A 182 -19.73 20.78 -12.14
N GLY A 183 -18.97 20.16 -11.22
CA GLY A 183 -17.79 19.36 -11.58
C GLY A 183 -16.70 20.20 -12.27
N ASN A 184 -16.62 21.49 -11.94
CA ASN A 184 -15.66 22.41 -12.53
C ASN A 184 -14.26 22.18 -11.93
N PHE A 185 -13.31 21.81 -12.79
CA PHE A 185 -11.90 21.64 -12.46
C PHE A 185 -11.06 22.50 -13.41
N THR A 186 -10.17 23.31 -12.82
CA THR A 186 -9.19 24.11 -13.57
C THR A 186 -8.18 23.20 -14.27
N ASP A 187 -7.46 23.74 -15.26
CA ASP A 187 -6.40 22.98 -15.92
C ASP A 187 -5.28 22.58 -14.93
N ASP A 188 -5.02 23.40 -13.91
CA ASP A 188 -4.09 23.08 -12.84
C ASP A 188 -4.61 21.91 -11.98
N ASP A 189 -5.90 21.90 -11.61
CA ASP A 189 -6.49 20.75 -10.90
C ASP A 189 -6.34 19.45 -11.69
N ARG A 190 -6.51 19.51 -13.02
CA ARG A 190 -6.31 18.36 -13.93
C ARG A 190 -4.84 18.00 -14.07
N ALA A 191 -3.95 19.00 -14.07
CA ALA A 191 -2.50 18.80 -14.17
C ALA A 191 -1.95 17.98 -12.99
N HIS A 192 -2.48 18.20 -11.78
CA HIS A 192 -2.11 17.42 -10.59
C HIS A 192 -2.59 15.96 -10.64
N ARG A 193 -3.63 15.65 -11.43
CA ARG A 193 -4.21 14.30 -11.53
C ARG A 193 -3.74 13.51 -12.75
N ARG A 194 -3.32 14.17 -13.82
CA ARG A 194 -2.92 13.50 -15.06
C ARG A 194 -1.67 12.65 -14.82
N GLY A 195 -1.62 11.49 -15.44
CA GLY A 195 -0.47 10.61 -15.35
C GLY A 195 -0.86 9.19 -15.73
N VAL A 196 0.07 8.48 -16.35
CA VAL A 196 -0.10 7.09 -16.75
C VAL A 196 1.05 6.29 -16.14
N THR A 197 0.71 5.21 -15.46
CA THR A 197 1.66 4.26 -14.90
C THR A 197 1.53 2.94 -15.64
N LEU A 198 2.64 2.48 -16.21
CA LEU A 198 2.78 1.15 -16.77
C LEU A 198 3.48 0.27 -15.73
N GLY A 199 2.80 -0.77 -15.26
CA GLY A 199 3.35 -1.75 -14.35
C GLY A 199 4.39 -2.65 -15.02
N ASN A 200 5.18 -3.32 -14.19
CA ASN A 200 6.14 -4.32 -14.66
C ASN A 200 5.44 -5.40 -15.48
N GLN A 201 6.13 -5.88 -16.51
CA GLN A 201 5.66 -7.01 -17.30
C GLN A 201 5.58 -8.26 -16.42
N GLN A 202 4.41 -8.88 -16.41
CA GLN A 202 4.14 -10.12 -15.69
C GLN A 202 4.67 -11.31 -16.50
N ALA A 203 4.70 -12.49 -15.88
CA ALA A 203 5.23 -13.71 -16.50
C ALA A 203 4.47 -14.16 -17.76
N ASP A 204 3.22 -13.73 -17.92
CA ASP A 204 2.39 -13.94 -19.12
C ASP A 204 2.71 -12.95 -20.26
N GLY A 205 3.63 -12.00 -20.03
CA GLY A 205 3.97 -10.94 -20.97
C GLY A 205 3.07 -9.71 -20.90
N MET A 206 2.08 -9.67 -20.00
CA MET A 206 1.15 -8.55 -19.86
C MET A 206 1.67 -7.51 -18.86
N SER A 207 1.48 -6.22 -19.16
CA SER A 207 1.75 -5.12 -18.23
C SER A 207 0.44 -4.38 -17.94
N ALA A 208 0.16 -4.14 -16.66
CA ALA A 208 -1.00 -3.35 -16.26
C ALA A 208 -0.77 -1.87 -16.63
N LEU A 209 -1.73 -1.23 -17.30
CA LEU A 209 -1.73 0.20 -17.57
C LEU A 209 -2.83 0.86 -16.74
N SER A 210 -2.50 1.92 -16.00
CA SER A 210 -3.47 2.68 -15.21
C SER A 210 -3.14 4.17 -15.25
N GLY A 211 -4.13 5.04 -15.10
CA GLY A 211 -3.88 6.49 -15.11
C GLY A 211 -5.07 7.33 -15.56
N TRP A 212 -4.86 8.64 -15.54
CA TRP A 212 -5.82 9.63 -16.00
C TRP A 212 -5.22 10.45 -17.15
N LEU A 213 -6.00 10.59 -18.22
CA LEU A 213 -5.65 11.41 -19.38
C LEU A 213 -6.45 12.70 -19.35
N THR A 214 -5.82 13.82 -19.69
CA THR A 214 -6.53 15.07 -19.93
C THR A 214 -7.33 14.91 -21.23
N PRO A 215 -8.65 15.18 -21.24
CA PRO A 215 -9.42 15.12 -22.48
C PRO A 215 -8.83 16.13 -23.47
N PRO A 216 -8.72 15.77 -24.78
CA PRO A 216 -8.31 16.73 -25.78
C PRO A 216 -9.28 17.92 -25.75
N SER A 217 -8.78 19.13 -25.95
CA SER A 217 -9.66 20.30 -26.09
C SER A 217 -10.73 20.01 -27.17
N PRO A 218 -11.97 20.54 -27.03
CA PRO A 218 -13.00 20.34 -28.06
C PRO A 218 -12.55 20.75 -29.48
N ARG A 219 -11.58 21.68 -29.58
CA ARG A 219 -10.95 22.08 -30.86
C ARG A 219 -10.08 21.01 -31.52
N LEU A 220 -9.54 20.06 -30.75
CA LEU A 220 -8.67 18.97 -31.24
C LEU A 220 -9.43 17.66 -31.47
N ALA A 221 -10.69 17.55 -31.04
CA ALA A 221 -11.52 16.35 -31.21
C ALA A 221 -11.89 16.04 -32.67
N GLY A 222 -11.65 16.96 -33.61
CA GLY A 222 -11.82 16.74 -35.06
C GLY A 222 -10.68 15.96 -35.73
N GLY A 223 -9.61 15.61 -35.00
CA GLY A 223 -8.41 14.99 -35.56
C GLY A 223 -8.35 13.47 -35.39
N ARG A 224 -8.91 12.73 -36.36
CA ARG A 224 -8.62 11.31 -36.65
C ARG A 224 -8.72 10.32 -35.47
N ALA A 225 -9.95 9.97 -35.09
CA ALA A 225 -10.24 8.61 -34.63
C ALA A 225 -10.13 7.65 -35.83
N GLY A 226 -8.91 7.25 -36.20
CA GLY A 226 -8.69 6.45 -37.39
C GLY A 226 -7.32 5.78 -37.40
N GLN A 227 -7.35 4.45 -37.27
CA GLN A 227 -6.24 3.48 -37.40
C GLN A 227 -5.49 3.14 -36.10
N ILE A 228 -6.17 2.40 -35.21
CA ILE A 228 -5.47 1.29 -34.56
C ILE A 228 -5.14 0.30 -35.68
N ARG A 229 -3.90 0.35 -36.20
CA ARG A 229 -3.37 -0.71 -37.06
C ARG A 229 -3.50 -2.02 -36.29
N ARG A 230 -4.26 -2.98 -36.84
CA ARG A 230 -4.24 -4.36 -36.33
C ARG A 230 -2.78 -4.81 -36.21
N PRO A 231 -2.36 -5.41 -35.09
CA PRO A 231 -1.01 -5.96 -35.00
C PRO A 231 -0.82 -6.91 -36.18
N ARG A 232 0.22 -6.68 -36.99
CA ARG A 232 0.62 -7.64 -38.01
C ARG A 232 0.86 -8.97 -37.28
N HIS A 233 0.18 -10.03 -37.70
CA HIS A 233 0.44 -11.38 -37.20
C HIS A 233 1.95 -11.64 -37.29
N MET A 234 2.61 -11.70 -36.14
CA MET A 234 3.97 -12.20 -36.04
C MET A 234 3.85 -13.70 -36.26
N GLN A 235 4.20 -14.17 -37.46
CA GLN A 235 4.28 -15.61 -37.70
C GLN A 235 5.31 -16.19 -36.73
N PRO A 236 5.01 -17.30 -36.04
CA PRO A 236 5.99 -17.96 -35.19
C PRO A 236 7.19 -18.32 -36.06
N ARG A 237 8.40 -17.91 -35.61
CA ARG A 237 9.65 -18.31 -36.24
C ARG A 237 9.63 -19.84 -36.35
N ARG A 238 9.71 -20.37 -37.58
CA ARG A 238 9.90 -21.81 -37.79
C ARG A 238 11.12 -22.25 -36.98
N PRO A 239 11.04 -23.33 -36.19
CA PRO A 239 12.20 -23.82 -35.48
C PRO A 239 13.31 -24.16 -36.49
N HIS A 240 14.49 -23.57 -36.29
CA HIS A 240 15.67 -23.96 -37.03
C HIS A 240 15.95 -25.45 -36.78
N PRO A 241 16.22 -26.26 -37.82
CA PRO A 241 16.56 -27.65 -37.62
C PRO A 241 17.85 -27.74 -36.80
N LEU A 242 17.80 -28.49 -35.70
CA LEU A 242 18.96 -28.83 -34.89
C LEU A 242 20.05 -29.39 -35.81
N ARG A 243 21.13 -28.62 -36.00
CA ARG A 243 22.34 -29.13 -36.63
C ARG A 243 22.83 -30.30 -35.79
N ARG A 244 22.64 -31.52 -36.32
CA ARG A 244 23.21 -32.76 -35.80
C ARG A 244 24.71 -32.52 -35.57
N ARG A 245 25.14 -32.56 -34.31
CA ARG A 245 26.57 -32.66 -33.98
C ARG A 245 27.07 -33.96 -34.60
N ARG A 246 28.00 -33.84 -35.56
CA ARG A 246 28.78 -34.95 -36.06
C ARG A 246 29.62 -35.50 -34.90
N THR A 247 29.38 -36.76 -34.59
CA THR A 247 30.22 -37.61 -33.75
C THR A 247 31.59 -37.79 -34.41
N VAL A 248 32.67 -37.56 -33.66
CA VAL A 248 34.03 -38.02 -34.00
C VAL A 248 34.32 -39.24 -33.09
N PRO A 249 34.85 -40.36 -33.61
CA PRO A 249 35.00 -41.59 -32.83
C PRO A 249 36.33 -41.69 -32.07
N GLY A 250 36.23 -42.19 -30.82
CA GLY A 250 37.11 -43.21 -30.23
C GLY A 250 38.51 -42.83 -29.72
N ARG A 251 38.71 -42.92 -28.40
CA ARG A 251 39.65 -43.87 -27.75
C ARG A 251 39.47 -43.91 -26.23
N ASP A 252 38.67 -44.89 -25.82
CA ASP A 252 39.00 -45.96 -24.87
C ASP A 252 40.06 -45.69 -23.78
N ARG A 253 39.66 -45.81 -22.50
CA ARG A 253 40.14 -46.90 -21.61
C ARG A 253 39.54 -46.83 -20.19
N SER A 254 38.92 -47.96 -19.80
CA SER A 254 38.87 -48.55 -18.45
C SER A 254 37.92 -47.87 -17.43
N ARG A 255 37.03 -48.53 -16.68
CA ARG A 255 36.79 -49.93 -16.27
C ARG A 255 35.39 -49.99 -15.54
N PRO A 256 34.86 -51.14 -15.04
CA PRO A 256 33.50 -51.64 -15.31
C PRO A 256 32.52 -51.55 -14.10
N PRO A 257 31.28 -52.10 -14.19
CA PRO A 257 30.10 -51.67 -13.43
C PRO A 257 29.57 -52.69 -12.40
N LEU A 258 28.62 -52.26 -11.57
CA LEU A 258 27.58 -53.08 -10.91
C LEU A 258 26.28 -52.24 -11.05
N GLY A 259 25.24 -52.64 -11.79
CA GLY A 259 24.33 -53.77 -11.50
C GLY A 259 23.34 -53.32 -10.40
N GLY A 260 22.02 -53.20 -10.58
CA GLY A 260 21.13 -53.52 -11.68
C GLY A 260 19.67 -53.14 -11.33
N ALA A 261 18.84 -53.16 -12.38
CA ALA A 261 17.40 -53.44 -12.45
C ALA A 261 16.38 -52.78 -11.47
N ALA A 262 15.49 -51.99 -12.08
CA ALA A 262 14.16 -51.63 -11.59
C ALA A 262 13.10 -52.72 -12.02
N PRO A 263 11.78 -52.45 -11.96
CA PRO A 263 10.90 -52.66 -10.81
C PRO A 263 9.69 -53.58 -11.14
N SER A 264 8.86 -53.92 -10.15
CA SER A 264 7.51 -54.46 -10.40
C SER A 264 6.43 -53.78 -9.53
N ARG A 265 5.32 -53.43 -10.19
CA ARG A 265 4.07 -52.86 -9.65
C ARG A 265 3.28 -53.97 -8.92
N ARG A 266 2.45 -53.73 -7.88
CA ARG A 266 1.08 -53.13 -7.84
C ARG A 266 0.43 -53.49 -6.44
N PRO A 267 -0.85 -53.23 -6.11
CA PRO A 267 -1.42 -52.07 -5.38
C PRO A 267 -2.19 -52.39 -4.04
N GLN A 268 -2.88 -51.38 -3.46
CA GLN A 268 -3.97 -51.40 -2.43
C GLN A 268 -3.50 -51.45 -0.95
N ARG A 269 -4.11 -50.82 0.09
CA ARG A 269 -5.50 -50.40 0.43
C ARG A 269 -5.46 -49.36 1.59
N ARG A 270 -6.51 -48.53 1.70
CA ARG A 270 -6.81 -47.63 2.85
C ARG A 270 -7.34 -48.41 4.08
N PRO A 271 -7.23 -47.90 5.32
CA PRO A 271 -8.08 -48.30 6.43
C PRO A 271 -9.21 -47.29 6.73
N PRO A 272 -10.33 -47.71 7.39
CA PRO A 272 -11.52 -46.89 7.61
C PRO A 272 -11.59 -46.23 9.00
N CYS A 273 -12.48 -45.24 9.09
CA CYS A 273 -12.97 -44.57 10.30
C CYS A 273 -13.52 -45.55 11.34
N ARG A 274 -13.36 -45.23 12.63
CA ARG A 274 -14.19 -45.75 13.72
C ARG A 274 -14.91 -44.61 14.42
N ALA A 275 -16.23 -44.77 14.52
CA ALA A 275 -17.09 -44.07 15.46
C ALA A 275 -17.15 -44.86 16.78
N ARG A 276 -17.14 -44.13 17.90
CA ARG A 276 -17.93 -44.40 19.10
C ARG A 276 -18.04 -43.11 19.89
#